data_AF-A0A7W3T6C3-F1
#
_entry.id   AF-A0A7W3T6C3-F1
#
_cell.length_a   1.000
_cell.length_b   1.000
_cell.length_c   1.000
_cell.angle_alpha   90.00
_cell.angle_beta   90.00
_cell.angle_gamma   90.00
#
_symmetry.space_group_name_H-M   'P 1'
#
loop_
_entity.id
_entity.type
_entity.pdbx_description
1 polymer ?
#
loop_
_entity_poly.entity_id
_entity_poly.type
_entity_poly.pdbx_seq_one_letter_code
_entity_poly.pdbx_strand_id
1 'polypeptide(L)'
;MSGEPTDATGRARVVGQEAREEASATAHVAGQAAEKTMETAGHEVGAVVEEARHQADTVVRDMRTRVTEEADEQTRRAAETLRRWAEDLADMAEHGREESPARTMVARTARRGQRAAEYLDHQGMEGVLHDLRRFARRRPGAFLAGAALTGLVVGRLARASGDNGSSSEPNGSPGQSTAPGGASGSAAPPVPATAPAGPPA
;
A
#
# COMPACT_ATOMS: atom_id res chain seq x y z
N MET A 1 36.91 19.02 26.79
CA MET A 1 35.44 18.92 26.76
C MET A 1 35.09 17.92 25.66
N SER A 2 34.81 16.68 26.03
CA SER A 2 34.53 15.58 25.09
C SER A 2 33.03 15.31 25.13
N GLY A 3 32.28 15.76 24.12
CA GLY A 3 30.85 15.50 24.00
C GLY A 3 30.59 14.11 23.42
N GLU A 4 29.85 13.28 24.13
CA GLU A 4 29.56 11.89 23.78
C GLU A 4 28.57 11.74 22.60
N PRO A 5 28.86 10.90 21.59
CA PRO A 5 27.92 10.53 20.52
C PRO A 5 26.91 9.41 20.90
N THR A 6 26.76 9.06 22.17
CA THR A 6 26.03 7.87 22.64
C THR A 6 24.50 8.02 22.71
N ASP A 7 23.98 9.25 22.75
CA ASP A 7 22.55 9.51 22.98
C ASP A 7 21.64 9.24 21.74
N ALA A 8 22.13 9.59 20.55
CA ALA A 8 21.37 9.41 19.30
C ALA A 8 21.19 7.92 18.93
N THR A 9 22.18 7.08 19.23
CA THR A 9 22.13 5.63 18.97
C THR A 9 21.24 4.91 20.00
N GLY A 10 21.13 5.45 21.22
CA GLY A 10 20.23 4.95 22.27
C GLY A 10 18.77 5.18 21.89
N ARG A 11 18.40 6.41 21.51
CA ARG A 11 17.02 6.75 21.11
C ARG A 11 16.56 6.02 19.85
N ALA A 12 17.42 5.87 18.84
CA ALA A 12 17.09 5.10 17.64
C ALA A 12 16.84 3.61 17.94
N ARG A 13 17.53 3.04 18.95
CA ARG A 13 17.27 1.66 19.39
C ARG A 13 15.97 1.53 20.17
N VAL A 14 15.64 2.49 21.03
CA VAL A 14 14.38 2.50 21.79
C VAL A 14 13.18 2.60 20.84
N VAL A 15 13.19 3.58 19.92
CA VAL A 15 12.12 3.74 18.92
C VAL A 15 12.04 2.51 17.99
N GLY A 16 13.18 1.93 17.63
CA GLY A 16 13.22 0.71 16.82
C GLY A 16 12.75 -0.54 17.55
N GLN A 17 12.85 -0.59 18.88
CA GLN A 17 12.32 -1.68 19.72
C GLN A 17 10.82 -1.53 19.92
N GLU A 18 10.35 -0.32 20.20
CA GLU A 18 8.93 0.01 20.34
C GLU A 18 8.16 -0.29 19.05
N ALA A 19 8.66 0.18 17.89
CA ALA A 19 8.08 -0.14 16.59
C ALA A 19 8.10 -1.65 16.27
N ARG A 20 9.09 -2.40 16.77
CA ARG A 20 9.15 -3.86 16.60
C ARG A 20 8.16 -4.57 17.52
N GLU A 21 7.99 -4.11 18.75
CA GLU A 21 7.01 -4.67 19.69
C GLU A 21 5.60 -4.44 19.19
N GLU A 22 5.26 -3.21 18.78
CA GLU A 22 3.96 -2.89 18.19
C GLU A 22 3.69 -3.69 16.91
N ALA A 23 4.70 -3.80 16.03
CA ALA A 23 4.59 -4.62 14.82
C ALA A 23 4.41 -6.11 15.15
N SER A 24 5.09 -6.62 16.19
CA SER A 24 4.98 -8.02 16.60
C SER A 24 3.62 -8.32 17.24
N ALA A 25 3.09 -7.41 18.06
CA ALA A 25 1.76 -7.53 18.64
C ALA A 25 0.69 -7.51 17.56
N THR A 26 0.80 -6.57 16.61
CA THR A 26 -0.09 -6.49 15.45
C THR A 26 0.00 -7.74 14.57
N ALA A 27 1.22 -8.22 14.30
CA ALA A 27 1.43 -9.43 13.52
C ALA A 27 0.86 -10.68 14.22
N HIS A 28 0.90 -10.74 15.56
CA HIS A 28 0.37 -11.87 16.31
C HIS A 28 -1.16 -11.89 16.28
N VAL A 29 -1.80 -10.74 16.48
CA VAL A 29 -3.27 -10.59 16.37
C VAL A 29 -3.74 -10.88 14.95
N ALA A 30 -3.05 -10.34 13.94
CA ALA A 30 -3.34 -10.60 12.54
C ALA A 30 -3.12 -12.08 12.18
N GLY A 31 -2.09 -12.73 12.74
CA GLY A 31 -1.81 -14.15 12.55
C GLY A 31 -2.94 -15.04 13.09
N GLN A 32 -3.43 -14.77 14.30
CA GLN A 32 -4.54 -15.52 14.90
C GLN A 32 -5.86 -15.33 14.13
N ALA A 33 -6.14 -14.11 13.66
CA ALA A 33 -7.29 -13.86 12.81
C ALA A 33 -7.17 -14.59 11.46
N ALA A 34 -5.98 -14.56 10.86
CA ALA A 34 -5.70 -15.23 9.60
C ALA A 34 -5.82 -16.76 9.71
N GLU A 35 -5.33 -17.38 10.79
CA GLU A 35 -5.47 -18.83 11.01
C GLU A 35 -6.94 -19.25 11.06
N LYS A 36 -7.77 -18.51 11.79
CA LYS A 36 -9.21 -18.78 11.90
C LYS A 36 -9.94 -18.61 10.55
N THR A 37 -9.55 -17.62 9.75
CA THR A 37 -10.09 -17.43 8.40
C THR A 37 -9.60 -18.49 7.43
N MET A 38 -8.33 -18.92 7.51
CA MET A 38 -7.78 -19.98 6.65
C MET A 38 -8.46 -21.33 6.90
N GLU A 39 -8.80 -21.64 8.16
CA GLU A 39 -9.52 -22.86 8.54
C GLU A 39 -10.95 -22.89 7.97
N THR A 40 -11.60 -21.72 7.84
CA THR A 40 -12.97 -21.61 7.33
C THR A 40 -13.02 -21.45 5.80
N ALA A 41 -12.02 -20.80 5.19
CA ALA A 41 -12.04 -20.39 3.78
C ALA A 41 -11.30 -21.35 2.83
N GLY A 42 -10.48 -22.29 3.34
CA GLY A 42 -9.60 -23.16 2.52
C GLY A 42 -10.28 -23.95 1.40
N HIS A 43 -11.61 -24.11 1.46
CA HIS A 43 -12.41 -24.81 0.45
C HIS A 43 -13.07 -23.89 -0.60
N GLU A 44 -13.23 -22.59 -0.33
CA GLU A 44 -13.94 -21.65 -1.22
C GLU A 44 -13.02 -20.74 -2.05
N VAL A 45 -11.73 -20.66 -1.70
CA VAL A 45 -10.76 -19.76 -2.38
C VAL A 45 -10.67 -20.02 -3.88
N GLY A 46 -10.84 -21.27 -4.32
CA GLY A 46 -10.76 -21.63 -5.75
C GLY A 46 -11.83 -20.93 -6.60
N ALA A 47 -13.07 -20.87 -6.12
CA ALA A 47 -14.18 -20.28 -6.87
C ALA A 47 -14.09 -18.74 -6.92
N VAL A 48 -13.70 -18.11 -5.81
CA VAL A 48 -13.55 -16.65 -5.74
C VAL A 48 -12.39 -16.17 -6.61
N VAL A 49 -11.29 -16.93 -6.69
CA VAL A 49 -10.14 -16.56 -7.53
C VAL A 49 -10.47 -16.61 -9.01
N GLU A 50 -11.27 -17.58 -9.48
CA GLU A 50 -11.68 -17.61 -10.89
C GLU A 50 -12.61 -16.46 -11.24
N GLU A 51 -13.62 -16.18 -10.42
CA GLU A 51 -14.54 -15.06 -10.62
C GLU A 51 -13.81 -13.70 -10.57
N ALA A 52 -12.94 -13.50 -9.57
CA ALA A 52 -12.11 -12.31 -9.47
C ALA A 52 -11.16 -12.15 -10.65
N ARG A 53 -10.62 -13.26 -11.20
CA ARG A 53 -9.76 -13.22 -12.38
C ARG A 53 -10.51 -12.80 -13.62
N HIS A 54 -11.75 -13.25 -13.80
CA HIS A 54 -12.60 -12.83 -14.92
C HIS A 54 -12.97 -11.35 -14.86
N GLN A 55 -13.30 -10.86 -13.65
CA GLN A 55 -13.59 -9.44 -13.46
C GLN A 55 -12.34 -8.57 -13.64
N ALA A 56 -11.18 -9.03 -13.14
CA ALA A 56 -9.91 -8.34 -13.31
C ALA A 56 -9.45 -8.28 -14.78
N ASP A 57 -9.64 -9.33 -15.58
CA ASP A 57 -9.26 -9.32 -17.01
C ASP A 57 -9.99 -8.23 -17.78
N THR A 58 -11.30 -8.08 -17.51
CA THR A 58 -12.13 -7.04 -18.12
C THR A 58 -11.65 -5.64 -17.73
N VAL A 59 -11.43 -5.40 -16.44
CA VAL A 59 -10.94 -4.10 -15.93
C VAL A 59 -9.55 -3.78 -16.51
N VAL A 60 -8.63 -4.74 -16.55
CA VAL A 60 -7.28 -4.54 -17.10
C VAL A 60 -7.33 -4.22 -18.59
N ARG A 61 -8.21 -4.89 -19.35
CA ARG A 61 -8.38 -4.63 -20.78
C ARG A 61 -8.91 -3.23 -21.04
N ASP A 62 -9.95 -2.83 -20.31
CA ASP A 62 -10.56 -1.51 -20.44
C ASP A 62 -9.59 -0.39 -20.00
N MET A 63 -8.86 -0.63 -18.92
CA MET A 63 -7.86 0.30 -18.41
C MET A 63 -6.66 0.42 -19.37
N ARG A 64 -6.22 -0.67 -20.01
CA ARG A 64 -5.14 -0.64 -20.99
C ARG A 64 -5.51 0.21 -22.21
N THR A 65 -6.72 0.07 -22.73
CA THR A 65 -7.19 0.87 -23.87
C THR A 65 -7.21 2.35 -23.51
N ARG A 66 -7.82 2.69 -22.37
CA ARG A 66 -7.91 4.08 -21.87
C ARG A 66 -6.54 4.69 -21.55
N VAL A 67 -5.66 3.95 -20.86
CA VAL A 67 -4.30 4.41 -20.57
C VAL A 67 -3.52 4.63 -21.85
N THR A 68 -3.65 3.77 -22.87
CA THR A 68 -2.94 3.96 -24.14
C THR A 68 -3.46 5.20 -24.89
N GLU A 69 -4.76 5.48 -24.82
CA GLU A 69 -5.39 6.64 -25.46
C GLU A 69 -5.14 7.97 -24.70
N GLU A 70 -5.03 7.94 -23.37
CA GLU A 70 -4.80 9.13 -22.52
C GLU A 70 -3.32 9.37 -22.16
N ALA A 71 -2.44 8.39 -22.39
CA ALA A 71 -1.03 8.44 -21.98
C ALA A 71 -0.26 9.57 -22.65
N ASP A 72 -0.51 9.91 -23.92
CA ASP A 72 0.33 10.88 -24.63
C ASP A 72 0.23 12.29 -24.04
N GLU A 73 -0.97 12.72 -23.65
CA GLU A 73 -1.17 14.05 -23.05
C GLU A 73 -0.73 14.10 -21.58
N GLN A 74 -0.92 13.02 -20.82
CA GLN A 74 -0.49 12.94 -19.43
C GLN A 74 1.03 12.76 -19.31
N THR A 75 1.65 12.05 -20.26
CA THR A 75 3.10 11.84 -20.32
C THR A 75 3.84 13.14 -20.57
N ARG A 76 3.33 14.02 -21.45
CA ARG A 76 3.93 15.35 -21.66
C ARG A 76 3.93 16.19 -20.38
N ARG A 77 2.80 16.24 -19.66
CA ARG A 77 2.67 16.98 -18.39
C ARG A 77 3.56 16.38 -17.28
N ALA A 78 3.65 15.05 -17.21
CA ALA A 78 4.52 14.36 -16.28
C ALA A 78 6.00 14.61 -16.60
N ALA A 79 6.38 14.57 -17.88
CA ALA A 79 7.75 14.83 -18.34
C ALA A 79 8.19 16.27 -18.01
N GLU A 80 7.32 17.26 -18.19
CA GLU A 80 7.59 18.65 -17.79
C GLU A 80 7.73 18.82 -16.27
N THR A 81 6.98 18.04 -15.49
CA THR A 81 7.08 18.05 -14.03
C THR A 81 8.39 17.41 -13.57
N LEU A 82 8.76 16.27 -14.17
CA LEU A 82 10.03 15.61 -13.89
C LEU A 82 11.22 16.46 -14.31
N ARG A 83 11.13 17.16 -15.45
CA ARG A 83 12.17 18.06 -15.96
C ARG A 83 12.47 19.17 -14.95
N ARG A 84 11.42 19.82 -14.43
CA ARG A 84 11.54 20.85 -13.39
C ARG A 84 12.17 20.32 -12.11
N TRP A 85 11.76 19.13 -11.65
CA TRP A 85 12.39 18.52 -10.48
C TRP A 85 13.85 18.13 -10.71
N ALA A 86 14.19 17.66 -11.91
CA ALA A 86 15.56 17.32 -12.26
C ALA A 86 16.45 18.57 -12.31
N GLU A 87 15.93 19.69 -12.83
CA GLU A 87 16.62 20.98 -12.83
C GLU A 87 16.83 21.50 -11.40
N ASP A 88 15.80 21.47 -10.54
CA ASP A 88 15.94 21.83 -9.12
C ASP A 88 16.94 20.93 -8.36
N LEU A 89 16.91 19.62 -8.63
CA LEU A 89 17.83 18.65 -8.02
C LEU A 89 19.27 18.84 -8.52
N ALA A 90 19.45 19.16 -9.79
CA ALA A 90 20.75 19.46 -10.37
C ALA A 90 21.33 20.75 -9.75
N ASP A 91 20.51 21.80 -9.62
CA ASP A 91 20.91 23.05 -8.97
C ASP A 91 21.29 22.82 -7.49
N MET A 92 20.53 21.99 -6.76
CA MET A 92 20.87 21.59 -5.39
C MET A 92 22.12 20.72 -5.31
N ALA A 93 22.40 19.88 -6.31
CA ALA A 93 23.59 19.04 -6.34
C ALA A 93 24.85 19.84 -6.69
N GLU A 94 24.71 20.85 -7.54
CA GLU A 94 25.80 21.70 -8.03
C GLU A 94 26.14 22.83 -7.04
N HIS A 95 25.16 23.28 -6.25
CA HIS A 95 25.33 24.34 -5.24
C HIS A 95 25.19 23.85 -3.77
N GLY A 96 24.90 22.57 -3.54
CA GLY A 96 24.68 21.98 -2.22
C GLY A 96 25.98 21.50 -1.55
N ARG A 97 26.13 21.84 -0.26
CA ARG A 97 27.34 21.54 0.54
C ARG A 97 27.55 20.02 0.73
N GLU A 98 28.80 19.58 0.59
CA GLU A 98 29.25 18.22 0.22
C GLU A 98 29.09 17.06 1.25
N GLU A 99 28.55 17.27 2.46
CA GLU A 99 28.71 16.27 3.53
C GLU A 99 27.38 15.72 4.04
N SER A 100 26.85 14.66 3.39
CA SER A 100 25.71 13.89 3.90
C SER A 100 25.93 12.37 3.85
N PRO A 101 25.70 11.64 4.98
CA PRO A 101 25.75 10.17 5.07
C PRO A 101 24.86 9.42 4.07
N ALA A 102 23.85 10.10 3.51
CA ALA A 102 22.99 9.56 2.46
C ALA A 102 23.78 9.18 1.19
N ARG A 103 24.88 9.86 0.88
CA ARG A 103 25.69 9.59 -0.33
C ARG A 103 26.25 8.17 -0.35
N THR A 104 26.60 7.60 0.81
CA THR A 104 27.15 6.24 0.91
C THR A 104 26.07 5.16 0.69
N MET A 105 24.84 5.43 1.12
CA MET A 105 23.68 4.58 0.85
C MET A 105 23.32 4.64 -0.65
N VAL A 106 23.27 5.85 -1.21
CA VAL A 106 23.01 6.08 -2.65
C VAL A 106 24.09 5.42 -3.51
N ALA A 107 25.37 5.55 -3.17
CA ALA A 107 26.47 4.91 -3.89
C ALA A 107 26.43 3.37 -3.82
N ARG A 108 25.87 2.80 -2.75
CA ARG A 108 25.68 1.34 -2.63
C ARG A 108 24.50 0.87 -3.48
N THR A 109 23.44 1.67 -3.55
CA THR A 109 22.28 1.42 -4.41
C THR A 109 22.63 1.58 -5.89
N ALA A 110 23.40 2.60 -6.27
CA ALA A 110 23.86 2.83 -7.65
C ALA A 110 24.62 1.62 -8.21
N ARG A 111 25.53 1.01 -7.43
CA ARG A 111 26.25 -0.23 -7.81
C ARG A 111 25.34 -1.47 -7.94
N ARG A 112 24.13 -1.43 -7.37
CA ARG A 112 23.12 -2.48 -7.53
C ARG A 112 22.23 -2.19 -8.74
N GLY A 113 21.93 -0.92 -8.99
CA GLY A 113 21.23 -0.44 -10.18
C GLY A 113 22.00 -0.72 -11.47
N GLN A 114 23.33 -0.56 -11.48
CA GLN A 114 24.14 -0.88 -12.66
C GLN A 114 24.02 -2.35 -13.07
N ARG A 115 24.06 -3.28 -12.11
CA ARG A 115 23.85 -4.71 -12.39
C ARG A 115 22.43 -5.02 -12.85
N ALA A 116 21.43 -4.27 -12.38
CA ALA A 116 20.06 -4.41 -12.86
C ALA A 116 19.91 -3.85 -14.28
N ALA A 117 20.61 -2.77 -14.62
CA ALA A 117 20.64 -2.21 -15.97
C ALA A 117 21.34 -3.16 -16.95
N GLU A 118 22.49 -3.73 -16.58
CA GLU A 118 23.18 -4.75 -17.38
C GLU A 118 22.32 -6.01 -17.55
N TYR A 119 21.60 -6.43 -16.51
CA TYR A 119 20.67 -7.54 -16.60
C TYR A 119 19.53 -7.25 -17.57
N LEU A 120 18.96 -6.04 -17.51
CA LEU A 120 17.88 -5.62 -18.40
C LEU A 120 18.36 -5.49 -19.85
N ASP A 121 19.58 -5.01 -20.06
CA ASP A 121 20.22 -4.92 -21.37
C ASP A 121 20.44 -6.31 -22.00
N HIS A 122 20.88 -7.28 -21.19
CA HIS A 122 21.15 -8.64 -21.67
C HIS A 122 19.90 -9.53 -21.80
N GLN A 123 18.94 -9.44 -20.88
CA GLN A 123 17.76 -10.30 -20.82
C GLN A 123 16.52 -9.66 -21.46
N GLY A 124 16.54 -8.35 -21.68
CA GLY A 124 15.36 -7.60 -22.10
C GLY A 124 14.22 -7.63 -21.08
N MET A 125 13.13 -6.95 -21.41
CA MET A 125 11.93 -6.93 -20.55
C MET A 125 11.26 -8.30 -20.45
N GLU A 126 11.32 -9.10 -21.52
CA GLU A 126 10.72 -10.42 -21.58
C GLU A 126 11.42 -11.42 -20.64
N GLY A 127 12.75 -11.37 -20.54
CA GLY A 127 13.51 -12.19 -19.61
C GLY A 127 13.23 -11.82 -18.15
N VAL A 128 13.17 -10.53 -17.84
CA VAL A 128 12.81 -10.07 -16.48
C VAL A 128 11.40 -10.53 -16.07
N LEU A 129 10.41 -10.41 -16.97
CA LEU A 129 9.05 -10.88 -16.72
C LEU A 129 8.99 -12.41 -16.56
N HIS A 130 9.77 -13.14 -17.35
CA HIS A 130 9.89 -14.58 -17.23
C HIS A 130 10.42 -14.98 -15.85
N ASP A 131 11.47 -14.33 -15.37
CA ASP A 131 12.06 -14.62 -14.05
C ASP A 131 11.15 -14.20 -12.90
N LEU A 132 10.46 -13.08 -13.04
CA LEU A 132 9.47 -12.65 -12.06
C LEU A 132 8.32 -13.67 -11.95
N ARG A 133 7.84 -14.18 -13.09
CA ARG A 133 6.83 -15.24 -13.15
C ARG A 133 7.35 -16.56 -12.56
N ARG A 134 8.61 -16.90 -12.80
CA ARG A 134 9.29 -18.06 -12.22
C ARG A 134 9.43 -17.93 -10.70
N PHE A 135 9.77 -16.74 -10.21
CA PHE A 135 9.85 -16.42 -8.78
C PHE A 135 8.48 -16.53 -8.11
N ALA A 136 7.44 -15.95 -8.73
CA ALA A 136 6.07 -16.02 -8.23
C ALA A 136 5.58 -17.47 -8.08
N ARG A 137 5.85 -18.32 -9.08
CA ARG A 137 5.52 -19.76 -9.01
C ARG A 137 6.33 -20.51 -7.95
N ARG A 138 7.60 -20.14 -7.73
CA ARG A 138 8.49 -20.85 -6.79
C ARG A 138 8.30 -20.42 -5.34
N ARG A 139 7.82 -19.19 -5.11
CA ARG A 139 7.59 -18.61 -3.77
C ARG A 139 6.30 -17.79 -3.76
N PRO A 140 5.12 -18.44 -3.82
CA PRO A 140 3.83 -17.73 -3.88
C PRO A 140 3.62 -16.78 -2.69
N GLY A 141 3.96 -17.20 -1.46
CA GLY A 141 3.81 -16.35 -0.27
C GLY A 141 4.67 -15.09 -0.26
N ALA A 142 5.93 -15.19 -0.67
CA ALA A 142 6.84 -14.04 -0.73
C ALA A 142 6.42 -13.04 -1.82
N PHE A 143 5.94 -13.55 -2.95
CA PHE A 143 5.43 -12.71 -4.03
C PHE A 143 4.17 -11.97 -3.60
N LEU A 144 3.19 -12.65 -2.98
CA LEU A 144 1.96 -12.00 -2.49
C LEU A 144 2.26 -10.97 -1.40
N ALA A 145 3.13 -11.28 -0.45
CA ALA A 145 3.56 -10.32 0.58
C ALA A 145 4.23 -9.09 -0.03
N GLY A 146 5.13 -9.29 -1.00
CA GLY A 146 5.78 -8.19 -1.73
C GLY A 146 4.77 -7.36 -2.51
N ALA A 147 3.88 -8.00 -3.26
CA ALA A 147 2.85 -7.35 -4.04
C ALA A 147 1.86 -6.56 -3.16
N ALA A 148 1.50 -7.06 -1.99
CA ALA A 148 0.64 -6.35 -1.03
C ALA A 148 1.32 -5.08 -0.51
N LEU A 149 2.61 -5.17 -0.14
CA LEU A 149 3.38 -4.01 0.31
C LEU A 149 3.52 -2.97 -0.80
N THR A 150 3.91 -3.39 -2.01
CA THR A 150 4.00 -2.49 -3.17
C THR A 150 2.64 -1.90 -3.53
N GLY A 151 1.59 -2.71 -3.52
CA GLY A 151 0.22 -2.28 -3.82
C GLY A 151 -0.30 -1.24 -2.82
N LEU A 152 0.04 -1.37 -1.53
CA LEU A 152 -0.34 -0.38 -0.52
C LEU A 152 0.40 0.95 -0.70
N VAL A 153 1.69 0.91 -1.07
CA VAL A 153 2.47 2.12 -1.38
C VAL A 153 1.89 2.83 -2.61
N VAL A 154 1.69 2.10 -3.70
CA VAL A 154 1.14 2.64 -4.95
C VAL A 154 -0.30 3.11 -4.76
N GLY A 155 -1.12 2.35 -4.03
CA GLY A 155 -2.51 2.71 -3.73
C GLY A 155 -2.62 3.94 -2.84
N ARG A 156 -1.73 4.10 -1.86
CA ARG A 156 -1.68 5.31 -1.04
C ARG A 156 -1.23 6.53 -1.85
N LEU A 157 -0.30 6.36 -2.78
CA LEU A 157 0.11 7.43 -3.69
C LEU A 157 -1.01 7.81 -4.66
N ALA A 158 -1.70 6.82 -5.25
CA ALA A 158 -2.85 7.06 -6.12
C ALA A 158 -3.97 7.82 -5.39
N ARG A 159 -4.23 7.48 -4.11
CA ARG A 159 -5.17 8.22 -3.25
C ARG A 159 -4.72 9.66 -3.00
N ALA A 160 -3.43 9.88 -2.75
CA ALA A 160 -2.87 11.21 -2.49
C ALA A 160 -2.80 12.09 -3.75
N SER A 161 -2.63 11.50 -4.94
CA SER A 161 -2.67 12.21 -6.22
C SER A 161 -4.09 12.57 -6.64
N GLY A 162 -5.11 11.79 -6.23
CA GLY A 162 -6.52 12.08 -6.49
C GLY A 162 -7.10 13.26 -5.69
N ASP A 163 -6.49 13.64 -4.56
CA ASP A 163 -6.96 14.76 -3.72
C ASP A 163 -6.46 16.15 -4.18
N ASN A 164 -5.70 16.24 -5.27
CA ASN A 164 -5.17 17.52 -5.78
C ASN A 164 -5.89 18.06 -7.02
N GLY A 165 -7.10 17.56 -7.33
CA GLY A 165 -7.88 17.99 -8.50
C GLY A 165 -9.37 18.08 -8.21
N SER A 166 -9.88 19.32 -8.17
CA SER A 166 -11.29 19.71 -8.18
C SER A 166 -12.16 19.34 -6.97
N SER A 167 -12.43 20.35 -6.15
CA SER A 167 -13.77 20.59 -5.62
C SER A 167 -14.78 20.47 -6.76
N SER A 168 -15.50 19.36 -6.83
CA SER A 168 -16.72 19.21 -7.61
C SER A 168 -17.57 18.17 -6.90
N GLU A 169 -18.56 18.67 -6.19
CA GLU A 169 -19.55 17.90 -5.45
C GLU A 169 -20.25 16.89 -6.37
N PRO A 170 -20.26 15.59 -6.03
CA PRO A 170 -21.35 14.72 -6.44
C PRO A 170 -22.42 14.83 -5.36
N ASN A 171 -23.45 15.64 -5.64
CA ASN A 171 -24.74 15.60 -4.97
C ASN A 171 -25.28 14.16 -4.97
N GLY A 172 -25.12 13.46 -3.84
CA GLY A 172 -25.57 12.09 -3.64
C GLY A 172 -25.52 11.71 -2.16
N SER A 173 -26.58 12.05 -1.43
CA SER A 173 -27.06 11.52 -0.14
C SER A 173 -26.03 10.85 0.80
N PRO A 174 -25.71 11.44 1.97
CA PRO A 174 -24.83 10.80 2.94
C PRO A 174 -25.54 9.63 3.64
N GLY A 175 -25.17 8.42 3.26
CA GLY A 175 -25.40 7.20 4.03
C GLY A 175 -24.59 7.22 5.32
N GLN A 176 -25.27 7.56 6.42
CA GLN A 176 -25.03 7.18 7.81
C GLN A 176 -23.66 6.56 8.14
N SER A 177 -22.69 7.43 8.48
CA SER A 177 -21.53 7.07 9.30
C SER A 177 -21.87 7.27 10.78
N THR A 178 -21.94 6.20 11.56
CA THR A 178 -22.05 6.27 13.03
C THR A 178 -20.65 6.31 13.64
N ALA A 179 -20.23 7.51 14.04
CA ALA A 179 -19.08 7.71 14.91
C ALA A 179 -19.46 7.41 16.39
N PRO A 180 -18.52 6.96 17.24
CA PRO A 180 -18.79 6.76 18.66
C PRO A 180 -18.75 8.11 19.38
N GLY A 181 -19.93 8.71 19.58
CA GLY A 181 -20.11 9.90 20.41
C GLY A 181 -20.44 9.50 21.84
N GLY A 182 -19.58 9.88 22.79
CA GLY A 182 -19.88 9.79 24.21
C GLY A 182 -21.10 10.63 24.56
N ALA A 183 -22.10 10.00 25.17
CA ALA A 183 -23.22 10.66 25.80
C ALA A 183 -23.49 9.99 27.15
N SER A 184 -23.04 10.65 28.22
CA SER A 184 -23.60 10.46 29.55
C SER A 184 -25.08 10.86 29.51
N GLY A 185 -25.98 9.91 29.75
CA GLY A 185 -27.42 10.13 29.70
C GLY A 185 -28.21 8.96 30.30
N SER A 186 -28.39 9.02 31.62
CA SER A 186 -29.43 8.43 32.46
C SER A 186 -30.45 7.42 31.86
N ALA A 187 -30.35 6.17 32.34
CA ALA A 187 -31.41 5.24 32.78
C ALA A 187 -32.84 5.25 32.16
N ALA A 188 -33.23 4.13 31.55
CA ALA A 188 -34.42 3.30 31.87
C ALA A 188 -34.42 1.99 31.05
N PRO A 189 -34.70 0.80 31.62
CA PRO A 189 -34.88 -0.42 30.83
C PRO A 189 -36.32 -0.55 30.27
N PRO A 190 -36.53 -0.98 29.01
CA PRO A 190 -37.86 -1.34 28.53
C PRO A 190 -38.29 -2.71 29.09
N VAL A 191 -39.51 -2.79 29.61
CA VAL A 191 -40.16 -4.04 30.02
C VAL A 191 -40.57 -4.86 28.79
N PRO A 192 -40.50 -6.21 28.82
CA PRO A 192 -41.01 -7.04 27.73
C PRO A 192 -42.55 -7.09 27.78
N ALA A 193 -43.21 -6.71 26.68
CA ALA A 193 -44.64 -6.87 26.51
C ALA A 193 -44.98 -8.34 26.17
N THR A 194 -45.79 -8.95 27.03
CA THR A 194 -46.35 -10.30 26.89
C THR A 194 -47.34 -10.37 25.72
N ALA A 195 -47.15 -11.32 24.80
CA ALA A 195 -48.08 -11.62 23.73
C ALA A 195 -49.32 -12.37 24.26
N PRO A 196 -50.56 -12.03 23.84
CA PRO A 196 -51.72 -12.88 24.12
C PRO A 196 -51.78 -14.05 23.12
N ALA A 197 -51.70 -15.27 23.66
CA ALA A 197 -52.02 -16.52 22.98
C ALA A 197 -53.52 -16.58 22.68
N GLY A 198 -53.89 -16.74 21.40
CA GLY A 198 -55.24 -17.15 21.00
C GLY A 198 -55.39 -18.67 21.12
N PRO A 199 -56.50 -19.20 21.69
CA PRO A 199 -56.70 -20.63 21.79
C PRO A 199 -57.34 -21.23 20.53
N PRO A 200 -57.10 -22.53 20.24
CA PRO A 200 -57.64 -23.21 19.06
C PRO A 200 -59.01 -23.89 19.33
N ALA A 201 -59.93 -23.78 18.37
CA ALA A 201 -60.86 -24.81 17.87
C ALA A 201 -61.71 -24.20 16.74
#